data_AF-A0A3S7D9S6-F1
#
_entry.id   AF-A0A3S7D9S6-F1
#
_cell.length_a   1.000
_cell.length_b   1.000
_cell.length_c   1.000
_cell.angle_alpha   90.00
_cell.angle_beta   90.00
_cell.angle_gamma   90.00
#
_symmetry.space_group_name_H-M   'P 1'
#
loop_
_entity.id
_entity.type
_entity.pdbx_description
1 polymer ?
#
loop_
_entity_poly.entity_id
_entity_poly.type
_entity_poly.pdbx_seq_one_letter_code
_entity_poly.pdbx_strand_id
1 'polypeptide(L)'
;MTVISVDSKMLAQELAAWAVPHNYAMAFVAKSIVKGDRIGLHSFFFNDTEHLTNSRHWLAINAAFWCCAYREAENKESQIEAIAGIRAIFYTAGALGAGEIKALIQEWWRNTFELHRIPAPNYTAVTKTVFLH
;
A
#
# COMPACT_ATOMS: atom_id res chain seq x y z
N MET A 1 5.92 11.98 15.77
CA MET A 1 5.31 11.72 14.44
C MET A 1 6.43 11.50 13.44
N THR A 2 6.37 10.42 12.68
CA THR A 2 7.41 10.03 11.70
C THR A 2 6.75 9.77 10.36
N VAL A 3 7.49 9.99 9.26
CA VAL A 3 7.01 9.66 7.92
C VAL A 3 6.87 8.15 7.80
N ILE A 4 5.75 7.69 7.23
CA ILE A 4 5.55 6.28 6.88
C ILE A 4 6.60 5.91 5.84
N SER A 5 7.43 4.93 6.17
CA SER A 5 8.51 4.45 5.32
C SER A 5 8.65 2.95 5.43
N VAL A 6 9.20 2.34 4.39
CA VAL A 6 9.42 0.90 4.26
C VAL A 6 10.88 0.62 3.96
N ASP A 7 11.33 -0.59 4.26
CA ASP A 7 12.64 -1.08 3.86
C ASP A 7 12.74 -1.18 2.33
N SER A 8 13.83 -0.63 1.79
CA SER A 8 14.06 -0.53 0.35
C SER A 8 14.18 -1.90 -0.33
N LYS A 9 14.75 -2.91 0.35
CA LYS A 9 14.91 -4.25 -0.21
C LYS A 9 13.59 -4.99 -0.19
N MET A 10 12.84 -4.89 0.90
CA MET A 10 11.49 -5.46 0.99
C MET A 10 10.57 -4.83 -0.05
N LEU A 11 10.63 -3.50 -0.22
CA LEU A 11 9.85 -2.82 -1.26
C LEU A 11 10.24 -3.29 -2.66
N ALA A 12 11.54 -3.44 -2.96
CA ALA A 12 11.98 -3.92 -4.27
C ALA A 12 11.45 -5.33 -4.60
N GLN A 13 11.47 -6.23 -3.62
CA GLN A 13 10.89 -7.58 -3.76
C GLN A 13 9.38 -7.51 -4.01
N GLU A 14 8.68 -6.65 -3.26
CA GLU A 14 7.25 -6.48 -3.42
C GLU A 14 6.90 -5.88 -4.78
N LEU A 15 7.61 -4.84 -5.23
CA LEU A 15 7.41 -4.27 -6.57
C LEU A 15 7.56 -5.31 -7.68
N ALA A 16 8.52 -6.24 -7.54
CA ALA A 16 8.65 -7.36 -8.46
C ALA A 16 7.46 -8.33 -8.40
N ALA A 17 6.98 -8.67 -7.20
CA ALA A 17 5.81 -9.53 -7.00
C ALA A 17 4.52 -8.92 -7.59
N TRP A 18 4.39 -7.59 -7.58
CA TRP A 18 3.29 -6.85 -8.19
C TRP A 18 3.48 -6.60 -9.70
N ALA A 19 4.52 -7.18 -10.31
CA ALA A 19 4.89 -7.01 -11.71
C ALA A 19 5.02 -5.54 -12.13
N VAL A 20 5.61 -4.71 -11.27
CA VAL A 20 5.89 -3.30 -11.57
C VAL A 20 7.11 -3.22 -12.49
N PRO A 21 7.01 -2.59 -13.67
CA PRO A 21 8.16 -2.39 -14.55
C PRO A 21 9.23 -1.52 -13.89
N HIS A 22 10.50 -1.78 -14.23
CA HIS A 22 11.64 -1.13 -13.59
C HIS A 22 11.63 0.40 -13.72
N ASN A 23 11.23 0.95 -14.87
CA ASN A 23 11.11 2.40 -15.08
C ASN A 23 10.08 3.05 -14.15
N TYR A 24 8.96 2.40 -13.88
CA TYR A 24 7.95 2.86 -12.91
C TYR A 24 8.49 2.80 -11.48
N ALA A 25 9.17 1.72 -11.11
CA ALA A 25 9.81 1.59 -9.81
C ALA A 25 10.85 2.71 -9.58
N MET A 26 11.70 2.98 -10.57
CA MET A 26 12.70 4.05 -10.47
C MET A 26 12.07 5.44 -10.37
N ALA A 27 11.02 5.72 -11.16
CA ALA A 27 10.30 6.98 -11.06
C ALA A 27 9.64 7.16 -9.69
N PHE A 28 9.08 6.11 -9.10
CA PHE A 28 8.53 6.16 -7.75
C PHE A 28 9.61 6.46 -6.70
N VAL A 29 10.74 5.75 -6.73
CA VAL A 29 11.84 5.98 -5.77
C VAL A 29 12.40 7.39 -5.91
N ALA A 30 12.57 7.89 -7.14
CA ALA A 30 13.04 9.25 -7.39
C ALA A 30 12.09 10.34 -6.85
N LYS A 31 10.80 10.02 -6.71
CA LYS A 31 9.75 10.89 -6.14
C LYS A 31 9.47 10.63 -4.66
N SER A 32 10.28 9.79 -4.02
CA SER A 32 10.12 9.39 -2.62
C SER A 32 11.20 10.00 -1.74
N ILE A 33 10.94 10.07 -0.44
CA ILE A 33 11.95 10.42 0.56
C ILE A 33 12.83 9.19 0.77
N VAL A 34 14.10 9.27 0.39
CA VAL A 34 15.08 8.20 0.63
C VAL A 34 16.01 8.62 1.76
N LYS A 35 16.07 7.81 2.84
CA LYS A 35 16.97 8.03 3.97
C LYS A 35 17.58 6.71 4.40
N GLY A 36 18.86 6.51 4.06
CA GLY A 36 19.52 5.21 4.24
C GLY A 36 18.78 4.13 3.45
N ASP A 37 18.50 3.00 4.09
CA ASP A 37 17.79 1.87 3.49
C ASP A 37 16.25 2.02 3.51
N ARG A 38 15.72 3.20 3.87
CA ARG A 38 14.26 3.42 3.94
C ARG A 38 13.75 4.33 2.86
N ILE A 39 12.59 3.96 2.31
CA ILE A 39 11.85 4.73 1.31
C ILE A 39 10.52 5.15 1.94
N GLY A 40 10.27 6.46 2.01
CA GLY A 40 9.04 7.06 2.54
C GLY A 40 8.31 7.90 1.51
N LEU A 41 7.01 8.09 1.70
CA LEU A 41 6.21 8.95 0.83
C LEU A 41 6.41 10.43 1.19
N HIS A 42 6.51 11.29 0.18
CA HIS A 42 6.37 12.74 0.39
C HIS A 42 4.93 13.07 0.81
N SER A 43 4.76 14.11 1.63
CA SER A 43 3.44 14.61 2.05
C SER A 43 2.57 15.07 0.87
N PHE A 44 3.20 15.46 -0.23
CA PHE A 44 2.56 15.75 -1.50
C PHE A 44 3.15 14.85 -2.59
N PHE A 45 2.44 13.76 -2.90
CA PHE A 45 2.82 12.80 -3.92
C PHE A 45 1.77 12.78 -5.03
N PHE A 46 2.21 12.94 -6.28
CA PHE A 46 1.37 12.81 -7.47
C PHE A 46 2.21 12.34 -8.66
N ASN A 47 1.58 11.72 -9.65
CA ASN A 47 2.25 11.34 -10.89
C ASN A 47 2.20 12.49 -11.90
N ASP A 48 3.27 13.26 -11.96
CA ASP A 48 3.59 14.27 -12.98
C ASP A 48 4.47 13.75 -14.11
N THR A 49 4.68 12.43 -14.18
CA THR A 49 5.53 11.85 -15.22
C THR A 49 4.78 11.73 -16.54
N GLU A 50 5.08 12.61 -17.49
CA GLU A 50 4.38 12.71 -18.78
C GLU A 50 4.36 11.41 -19.60
N HIS A 51 5.37 10.55 -19.44
CA HIS A 51 5.52 9.31 -20.22
C HIS A 51 5.16 8.03 -19.47
N LEU A 52 4.88 8.11 -18.16
CA LEU A 52 4.51 6.96 -17.33
C LEU A 52 3.04 7.07 -16.93
N THR A 53 2.16 7.00 -17.92
CA THR A 53 0.72 7.30 -17.76
C THR A 53 -0.14 6.10 -17.39
N ASN A 54 0.38 4.87 -17.53
CA ASN A 54 -0.38 3.67 -17.17
C ASN A 54 -0.67 3.60 -15.66
N SER A 55 -1.94 3.82 -15.31
CA SER A 55 -2.44 3.85 -13.93
C SER A 55 -2.30 2.51 -13.21
N ARG A 56 -2.29 1.38 -13.94
CA ARG A 56 -2.12 0.04 -13.37
C ARG A 56 -0.82 -0.06 -12.57
N HIS A 57 0.29 0.46 -13.11
CA HIS A 57 1.59 0.34 -12.45
C HIS A 57 1.69 1.27 -11.24
N TRP A 58 1.13 2.48 -11.29
CA TRP A 58 1.07 3.37 -10.13
C TRP A 58 0.20 2.83 -9.01
N LEU A 59 -0.95 2.23 -9.34
CA LEU A 59 -1.79 1.55 -8.35
C LEU A 59 -1.06 0.34 -7.74
N ALA A 60 -0.37 -0.45 -8.56
CA ALA A 60 0.44 -1.57 -8.09
C ALA A 60 1.58 -1.15 -7.15
N ILE A 61 2.28 -0.06 -7.48
CA ILE A 61 3.33 0.51 -6.62
C ILE A 61 2.76 0.91 -5.25
N ASN A 62 1.62 1.60 -5.24
CA ASN A 62 0.99 2.02 -3.99
C ASN A 62 0.50 0.81 -3.18
N ALA A 63 -0.07 -0.20 -3.84
CA ALA A 63 -0.45 -1.44 -3.18
C ALA A 63 0.76 -2.14 -2.54
N ALA A 64 1.85 -2.30 -3.31
CA ALA A 64 3.11 -2.86 -2.83
C ALA A 64 3.65 -2.11 -1.61
N PHE A 65 3.72 -0.77 -1.69
CA PHE A 65 4.18 0.08 -0.59
C PHE A 65 3.37 -0.15 0.69
N TRP A 66 2.05 -0.11 0.61
CA TRP A 66 1.19 -0.29 1.78
C TRP A 66 1.20 -1.73 2.32
N CYS A 67 1.38 -2.73 1.46
CA CYS A 67 1.57 -4.12 1.89
C CYS A 67 2.93 -4.32 2.60
N CYS A 68 3.99 -3.61 2.19
CA CYS A 68 5.25 -3.54 2.93
C CYS A 68 5.06 -2.84 4.27
N ALA A 69 4.42 -1.67 4.28
CA ALA A 69 4.15 -0.93 5.51
C ALA A 69 3.35 -1.76 6.53
N TYR A 70 2.39 -2.57 6.07
CA TYR A 70 1.66 -3.50 6.94
C TYR A 70 2.57 -4.60 7.51
N ARG A 71 3.45 -5.20 6.69
CA ARG A 71 4.38 -6.25 7.13
C ARG A 71 5.43 -5.75 8.11
N GLU A 72 5.86 -4.50 7.97
CA GLU A 72 6.84 -3.86 8.85
C GLU A 72 6.22 -3.23 10.10
N ALA A 73 4.90 -3.17 10.20
CA ALA A 73 4.23 -2.53 11.33
C ALA A 73 4.40 -3.34 12.63
N GLU A 74 5.07 -2.74 13.60
CA GLU A 74 5.37 -3.34 14.90
C GLU A 74 4.21 -3.25 15.92
N ASN A 75 3.23 -2.39 15.65
CA ASN A 75 2.10 -2.12 16.55
C ASN A 75 0.77 -2.03 15.80
N LYS A 76 -0.32 -2.10 16.57
CA LYS A 76 -1.69 -2.15 16.05
C LYS A 76 -2.06 -0.88 15.29
N GLU A 77 -1.64 0.28 15.77
CA GLU A 77 -1.92 1.58 15.17
C GLU A 77 -1.32 1.67 13.76
N SER A 78 -0.04 1.34 13.62
CA SER A 78 0.65 1.30 12.32
C SER A 78 0.04 0.25 11.38
N GLN A 79 -0.39 -0.90 11.89
CA GLN A 79 -1.12 -1.88 11.09
C GLN A 79 -2.46 -1.33 10.58
N ILE A 80 -3.20 -0.61 11.42
CA ILE A 80 -4.48 0.01 11.04
C ILE A 80 -4.26 1.08 9.95
N GLU A 81 -3.23 1.92 10.10
CA GLU A 81 -2.86 2.92 9.09
C GLU A 81 -2.50 2.27 7.75
N ALA A 82 -1.68 1.21 7.77
CA ALA A 82 -1.32 0.48 6.56
C ALA A 82 -2.54 -0.18 5.90
N ILE A 83 -3.42 -0.80 6.69
CA ILE A 83 -4.68 -1.37 6.19
C ILE A 83 -5.58 -0.29 5.56
N ALA A 84 -5.65 0.90 6.15
CA ALA A 84 -6.39 2.01 5.57
C ALA A 84 -5.82 2.43 4.20
N GLY A 85 -4.49 2.46 4.07
CA GLY A 85 -3.80 2.66 2.79
C GLY A 85 -4.16 1.59 1.75
N ILE A 86 -4.09 0.31 2.11
CA ILE A 86 -4.46 -0.81 1.23
C ILE A 86 -5.93 -0.70 0.76
N ARG A 87 -6.84 -0.34 1.67
CA ARG A 87 -8.27 -0.12 1.32
C ARG A 87 -8.46 1.01 0.34
N ALA A 88 -7.76 2.13 0.54
CA ALA A 88 -7.83 3.26 -0.38
C ALA A 88 -7.48 2.79 -1.80
N ILE A 89 -6.39 2.05 -1.97
CA ILE A 89 -5.99 1.52 -3.28
C ILE A 89 -7.01 0.50 -3.81
N PHE A 90 -7.57 -0.38 -2.97
CA PHE A 90 -8.59 -1.35 -3.36
C PHE A 90 -9.84 -0.68 -3.98
N TYR A 91 -10.35 0.37 -3.33
CA TYR A 91 -11.54 1.08 -3.81
C TYR A 91 -11.22 1.96 -5.01
N THR A 92 -10.08 2.67 -5.01
CA THR A 92 -9.64 3.46 -6.15
C THR A 92 -9.42 2.59 -7.39
N ALA A 93 -8.79 1.42 -7.26
CA ALA A 93 -8.62 0.48 -8.36
C ALA A 93 -9.97 0.02 -8.94
N GLY A 94 -10.94 -0.27 -8.07
CA GLY A 94 -12.30 -0.59 -8.50
C GLY A 94 -13.00 0.54 -9.24
N ALA A 95 -12.90 1.77 -8.72
CA ALA A 95 -13.52 2.96 -9.32
C ALA A 95 -12.92 3.33 -10.69
N LEU A 96 -11.63 3.06 -10.88
CA LEU A 96 -10.91 3.34 -12.13
C LEU A 96 -10.94 2.17 -13.13
N GLY A 97 -11.66 1.08 -12.84
CA GLY A 97 -11.71 -0.09 -13.72
C GLY A 97 -10.43 -0.93 -13.76
N ALA A 98 -9.49 -0.71 -12.84
CA ALA A 98 -8.25 -1.49 -12.71
C ALA A 98 -8.51 -2.83 -12.01
N GLY A 99 -9.28 -3.71 -12.67
CA GLY A 99 -9.75 -4.98 -12.12
C GLY A 99 -8.63 -5.92 -11.68
N GLU A 100 -7.51 -5.95 -12.41
CA GLU A 100 -6.32 -6.74 -12.05
C GLU A 100 -5.79 -6.36 -10.66
N ILE A 101 -5.56 -5.06 -10.41
CA ILE A 101 -5.02 -4.59 -9.12
C ILE A 101 -6.03 -4.85 -8.00
N LYS A 102 -7.31 -4.63 -8.26
CA LYS A 102 -8.37 -4.94 -7.30
C LYS A 102 -8.35 -6.42 -6.91
N ALA A 103 -8.22 -7.32 -7.89
CA ALA A 103 -8.17 -8.76 -7.67
C ALA A 103 -6.92 -9.19 -6.90
N LEU A 104 -5.76 -8.62 -7.23
CA LEU A 104 -4.50 -8.88 -6.51
C LEU A 104 -4.58 -8.43 -5.05
N ILE A 105 -5.16 -7.26 -4.77
CA ILE A 105 -5.36 -6.80 -3.38
C ILE A 105 -6.37 -7.72 -2.66
N GLN A 106 -7.43 -8.17 -3.33
CA GLN A 106 -8.39 -9.13 -2.75
C GLN A 106 -7.71 -10.46 -2.40
N GLU A 107 -6.79 -10.94 -3.25
CA GLU A 107 -6.02 -12.16 -3.00
C GLU A 107 -5.06 -11.98 -1.83
N TRP A 108 -4.31 -10.87 -1.80
CA TRP A 108 -3.45 -10.52 -0.67
C TRP A 108 -4.27 -10.52 0.63
N TRP A 109 -5.42 -9.86 0.63
CA TRP A 109 -6.31 -9.75 1.79
C TRP A 109 -6.77 -11.12 2.32
N ARG A 110 -7.14 -12.03 1.41
CA ARG A 110 -7.51 -13.39 1.80
C ARG A 110 -6.32 -14.16 2.40
N ASN A 111 -5.16 -14.05 1.79
CA ASN A 111 -3.96 -14.79 2.21
C ASN A 111 -3.36 -14.25 3.51
N THR A 112 -3.64 -13.00 3.87
CA THR A 112 -3.20 -12.38 5.12
C THR A 112 -4.27 -12.36 6.22
N PHE A 113 -5.42 -13.02 6.03
CA PHE A 113 -6.54 -12.97 6.96
C PHE A 113 -6.16 -13.35 8.39
N GLU A 114 -5.31 -14.38 8.56
CA GLU A 114 -4.85 -14.84 9.87
C GLU A 114 -4.06 -13.77 10.64
N LEU A 115 -3.49 -12.77 9.93
CA LEU A 115 -2.73 -11.67 10.51
C LEU A 115 -3.63 -10.50 10.89
N HIS A 116 -4.44 -9.98 9.96
CA HIS A 116 -5.24 -8.78 10.23
C HIS A 116 -6.61 -9.08 10.86
N ARG A 117 -7.15 -10.30 10.71
CA ARG A 117 -8.47 -10.72 11.23
C ARG A 117 -9.63 -9.84 10.79
N ILE A 118 -9.57 -9.37 9.55
CA ILE A 118 -10.61 -8.52 8.94
C ILE A 118 -11.21 -9.26 7.74
N PRO A 119 -12.50 -9.62 7.76
CA PRO A 119 -13.07 -10.52 6.76
C PRO A 119 -13.13 -9.93 5.35
N ALA A 120 -13.27 -8.61 5.22
CA ALA A 120 -13.25 -7.94 3.93
C ALA A 120 -12.80 -6.47 4.04
N PRO A 121 -12.38 -5.83 2.93
CA PRO A 121 -11.91 -4.44 2.93
C PRO A 121 -12.90 -3.39 3.49
N ASN A 122 -14.21 -3.66 3.49
CA ASN A 122 -15.24 -2.76 4.04
C ASN A 122 -15.49 -2.91 5.56
N TYR A 123 -14.85 -3.85 6.25
CA TYR A 123 -15.06 -4.06 7.69
C TYR A 123 -14.11 -3.21 8.52
N THR A 124 -14.57 -2.66 9.65
CA THR A 124 -13.68 -1.90 10.53
C THR A 124 -12.73 -2.81 11.29
N ALA A 125 -11.46 -2.39 11.40
CA ALA A 125 -10.46 -2.99 12.29
C ALA A 125 -10.57 -2.44 13.72
N VAL A 126 -11.29 -1.33 13.89
CA VAL A 126 -11.41 -0.61 15.15
C VAL A 126 -12.37 -1.37 16.05
N THR A 127 -11.86 -1.86 17.16
CA THR A 127 -12.67 -2.43 18.24
C THR A 127 -13.56 -1.32 18.78
N LYS A 128 -14.87 -1.41 18.57
CA LYS A 128 -15.82 -0.51 19.23
C LYS A 128 -15.93 -0.96 20.68
N THR A 129 -15.30 -0.24 21.60
CA THR A 129 -15.70 -0.31 23.00
C THR A 129 -17.11 0.26 23.07
N VAL A 130 -18.09 -0.61 23.34
CA VAL A 130 -19.43 -0.14 23.71
C VAL A 130 -19.27 0.59 25.03
N PHE A 131 -19.30 1.93 25.01
CA PHE A 131 -19.52 2.69 26.23
C PHE A 131 -20.96 2.40 26.66
N LEU A 132 -21.12 1.48 27.60
CA LEU A 132 -22.33 1.38 28.40
C LEU A 132 -22.32 2.61 29.32
N HIS A 133 -23.16 3.59 29.00
CA HIS A 133 -23.59 4.61 29.96
C HIS A 133 -24.71 4.05 30.82
#